data_AF-A0A7R9KPC8-F1
#
_entry.id   AF-A0A7R9KPC8-F1
#
_cell.length_a   1.000
_cell.length_b   1.000
_cell.length_c   1.000
_cell.angle_alpha   90.00
_cell.angle_beta   90.00
_cell.angle_gamma   90.00
#
_symmetry.space_group_name_H-M   'P 1'
#
loop_
_entity.id
_entity.type
_entity.pdbx_description
1 polymer ?
#
loop_
_entity_poly.entity_id
_entity_poly.type
_entity_poly.pdbx_seq_one_letter_code
_entity_poly.pdbx_strand_id
1 'polypeptide(L)'
;MLNITAECSDDYMKVSIHFNGTFMGLVYSSGYVHDLNCIYVNGSGRNHYEFFIRLNQCGTLGRQEMYQPTLPGEARRRDQLMWNTLSIQYNALIEEEFDEHYRVTCEYGSDFWKTVTFPTVNVEVNTGSPVVFTINPPQCQMEIRRGFGIAGTRTSGPVTVGDPLTLLIHMKSEKRPKAMNH
;
A
#
# COMPACT_ATOMS: atom_id res chain seq x y z
N MET A 1 -19.78 -17.55 -8.56
CA MET A 1 -18.98 -16.31 -8.51
C MET A 1 -18.40 -16.13 -7.11
N LEU A 2 -17.13 -15.75 -6.99
CA LEU A 2 -16.48 -15.36 -5.72
C LEU A 2 -16.91 -13.94 -5.34
N ASN A 3 -17.16 -13.69 -4.06
CA ASN A 3 -17.46 -12.36 -3.52
C ASN A 3 -16.56 -12.06 -2.32
N ILE A 4 -15.95 -10.88 -2.29
CA ILE A 4 -15.05 -10.41 -1.23
C ILE A 4 -15.57 -9.06 -0.73
N THR A 5 -15.81 -8.96 0.57
CA THR A 5 -16.20 -7.72 1.24
C THR A 5 -15.20 -7.40 2.35
N ALA A 6 -15.02 -6.12 2.66
CA ALA A 6 -14.15 -5.68 3.73
C ALA A 6 -14.88 -4.64 4.59
N GLU A 7 -14.83 -4.84 5.90
CA GLU A 7 -15.18 -3.86 6.92
C GLU A 7 -13.90 -3.31 7.51
N CYS A 8 -13.74 -2.00 7.46
CA CYS A 8 -12.51 -1.35 7.87
C CYS A 8 -12.61 -0.94 9.34
N SER A 9 -11.48 -1.01 10.06
CA SER A 9 -11.18 -0.26 11.29
C SER A 9 -9.88 0.56 11.11
N ASP A 10 -9.54 1.41 12.08
CA ASP A 10 -8.31 2.23 12.04
C ASP A 10 -7.04 1.37 11.93
N ASP A 11 -7.02 0.22 12.63
CA ASP A 11 -5.84 -0.63 12.78
C ASP A 11 -5.97 -2.02 12.15
N TYR A 12 -7.13 -2.34 11.56
CA TYR A 12 -7.38 -3.65 10.94
C TYR A 12 -8.47 -3.60 9.86
N MET A 13 -8.46 -4.58 8.96
CA MET A 13 -9.52 -4.86 8.01
C MET A 13 -10.15 -6.21 8.34
N LYS A 14 -11.45 -6.26 8.56
CA LYS A 14 -12.21 -7.52 8.62
C LYS A 14 -12.63 -7.88 7.20
N VAL A 15 -12.07 -8.95 6.65
CA VAL A 15 -12.38 -9.41 5.29
C VAL A 15 -13.30 -10.62 5.38
N SER A 16 -14.36 -10.61 4.58
CA SER A 16 -15.32 -11.71 4.44
C SER A 16 -15.32 -12.19 2.99
N ILE A 17 -15.06 -13.48 2.80
CA ILE A 17 -14.98 -14.10 1.48
C ILE A 17 -16.09 -15.15 1.35
N HIS A 18 -16.82 -15.12 0.23
CA HIS A 18 -17.85 -16.08 -0.14
C HIS A 18 -17.51 -16.76 -1.46
N PHE A 19 -17.25 -18.05 -1.40
CA PHE A 19 -16.92 -18.91 -2.53
C PHE A 19 -18.19 -19.49 -3.17
N ASN A 20 -18.11 -19.78 -4.47
CA ASN A 20 -19.18 -20.45 -5.22
C ASN A 20 -19.13 -21.98 -5.09
N GLY A 21 -19.04 -22.48 -3.85
CA GLY A 21 -18.83 -23.89 -3.55
C GLY A 21 -17.95 -24.09 -2.33
N THR A 22 -17.55 -25.34 -2.08
CA THR A 22 -16.69 -25.69 -0.96
C THR A 22 -15.25 -25.29 -1.25
N PHE A 23 -14.60 -24.59 -0.32
CA PHE A 23 -13.21 -24.19 -0.44
C PHE A 23 -12.33 -24.98 0.54
N MET A 24 -11.29 -25.64 0.01
CA MET A 24 -10.30 -26.43 0.75
C MET A 24 -8.86 -25.92 0.59
N GLY A 25 -8.70 -24.78 -0.08
CA GLY A 25 -7.40 -24.16 -0.34
C GLY A 25 -6.90 -23.28 0.80
N LEU A 26 -5.97 -22.39 0.48
CA LEU A 26 -5.40 -21.42 1.41
C LEU A 26 -5.74 -19.98 0.99
N VAL A 27 -5.94 -19.11 1.98
CA VAL A 27 -5.99 -17.65 1.76
C VAL A 27 -4.95 -17.00 2.65
N TYR A 28 -4.07 -16.22 2.05
CA TYR A 28 -2.94 -15.59 2.74
C TYR A 28 -2.56 -14.25 2.09
N SER A 29 -1.73 -13.44 2.74
CA SER A 29 -1.19 -12.22 2.11
C SER A 29 -0.11 -12.57 1.08
N SER A 30 -0.26 -12.07 -0.14
CA SER A 30 0.66 -12.31 -1.26
C SER A 30 2.11 -12.01 -0.87
N GLY A 31 3.00 -12.98 -1.12
CA GLY A 31 4.41 -12.93 -0.70
C GLY A 31 4.71 -13.36 0.74
N TYR A 32 3.69 -13.74 1.53
CA TYR A 32 3.84 -14.13 2.94
C TYR A 32 3.35 -15.56 3.25
N VAL A 33 3.32 -16.47 2.26
CA VAL A 33 2.87 -17.87 2.43
C VAL A 33 3.69 -18.66 3.46
N HIS A 34 4.96 -18.29 3.67
CA HIS A 34 5.85 -18.96 4.62
C HIS A 34 5.60 -18.57 6.08
N ASP A 35 4.91 -17.45 6.34
CA ASP A 35 4.56 -17.01 7.69
C ASP A 35 3.17 -17.53 8.04
N LEU A 36 3.10 -18.44 9.01
CA LEU A 36 1.84 -19.02 9.48
C LEU A 36 0.88 -17.96 10.03
N ASN A 37 1.37 -16.81 10.50
CA ASN A 37 0.52 -15.71 10.98
C ASN A 37 -0.17 -14.94 9.84
N CYS A 38 0.31 -15.12 8.61
CA CYS A 38 -0.21 -14.47 7.41
C CYS A 38 -1.08 -15.38 6.55
N ILE A 39 -1.30 -16.63 7.00
CA ILE A 39 -2.29 -17.55 6.45
C ILE A 39 -3.58 -17.37 7.26
N TYR A 40 -4.58 -16.76 6.63
CA TYR A 40 -5.83 -16.39 7.30
C TYR A 40 -6.87 -17.50 7.24
N VAL A 41 -6.88 -18.29 6.16
CA VAL A 41 -7.82 -19.37 5.96
C VAL A 41 -7.08 -20.63 5.56
N ASN A 42 -7.36 -21.70 6.31
CA ASN A 42 -7.09 -23.07 5.90
C ASN A 42 -8.44 -23.73 5.60
N GLY A 43 -8.68 -24.00 4.32
CA GLY A 43 -10.00 -24.38 3.83
C GLY A 43 -10.51 -25.67 4.47
N SER A 44 -11.66 -25.57 5.14
CA SER A 44 -12.32 -26.69 5.81
C SER A 44 -13.49 -27.25 5.00
N GLY A 45 -13.61 -26.88 3.71
CA GLY A 45 -14.76 -27.19 2.86
C GLY A 45 -15.96 -26.25 3.05
N ARG A 46 -15.86 -25.20 3.89
CA ARG A 46 -16.89 -24.15 3.96
C ARG A 46 -16.82 -23.29 2.70
N ASN A 47 -17.93 -22.61 2.42
CA ASN A 47 -18.04 -21.63 1.33
C ASN A 47 -17.92 -20.18 1.82
N HIS A 48 -17.73 -19.96 3.12
CA HIS A 48 -17.64 -18.64 3.72
C HIS A 48 -16.58 -18.61 4.82
N TYR A 49 -15.75 -17.57 4.81
CA TYR A 49 -14.72 -17.33 5.81
C TYR A 49 -14.61 -15.84 6.13
N GLU A 50 -14.33 -15.54 7.39
CA GLU A 50 -14.05 -14.19 7.87
C GLU A 50 -12.73 -14.18 8.63
N PHE A 51 -11.92 -13.16 8.42
CA PHE A 51 -10.63 -12.99 9.08
C PHE A 51 -10.22 -11.52 9.18
N PHE A 52 -9.18 -11.25 9.96
CA PHE A 52 -8.68 -9.90 10.21
C PHE A 52 -7.27 -9.73 9.66
N ILE A 53 -7.05 -8.65 8.93
CA ILE A 53 -5.74 -8.21 8.45
C ILE A 53 -5.36 -6.97 9.24
N ARG A 54 -4.28 -7.03 10.03
CA ARG A 54 -3.83 -5.89 10.85
C ARG A 54 -2.90 -4.96 10.08
N LEU A 55 -2.92 -3.69 10.45
CA LEU A 55 -1.99 -2.69 9.94
C LEU A 55 -0.55 -3.06 10.32
N ASN A 56 0.39 -2.82 9.40
CA ASN A 56 1.81 -3.10 9.58
C ASN A 56 2.16 -4.59 9.81
N GLN A 57 1.25 -5.51 9.47
CA GLN A 57 1.49 -6.95 9.49
C GLN A 57 1.26 -7.55 8.11
N CYS A 58 1.99 -8.64 7.78
CA CYS A 58 1.78 -9.40 6.54
C CYS A 58 1.82 -8.56 5.26
N GLY A 59 2.71 -7.55 5.23
CA GLY A 59 2.85 -6.63 4.10
C GLY A 59 1.74 -5.60 3.96
N THR A 60 0.86 -5.47 4.95
CA THR A 60 -0.22 -4.49 4.95
C THR A 60 0.31 -3.10 5.19
N LEU A 61 0.08 -2.21 4.22
CA LEU A 61 0.55 -0.84 4.26
C LEU A 61 -0.61 0.10 4.56
N GLY A 62 -0.34 1.12 5.38
CA GLY A 62 -1.23 2.25 5.59
C GLY A 62 -0.59 3.54 5.11
N ARG A 63 -1.39 4.42 4.52
CA ARG A 63 -1.04 5.79 4.20
C ARG A 63 -2.03 6.71 4.88
N GLN A 64 -1.49 7.69 5.60
CA GLN A 64 -2.29 8.80 6.13
C GLN A 64 -1.93 10.04 5.34
N GLU A 65 -2.90 10.56 4.58
CA GLU A 65 -2.76 11.85 3.93
C GLU A 65 -3.51 12.89 4.74
N MET A 66 -2.78 13.93 5.14
CA MET A 66 -3.37 15.11 5.75
C MET A 66 -3.68 16.11 4.63
N TYR A 67 -4.94 16.24 4.27
CA TYR A 67 -5.35 17.23 3.30
C TYR A 67 -5.41 18.60 3.96
N GLN A 68 -4.60 19.53 3.46
CA GLN A 68 -4.64 20.93 3.88
C GLN A 68 -5.74 21.65 3.08
N PRO A 69 -6.65 22.38 3.75
CA PRO A 69 -7.64 23.22 3.10
C PRO A 69 -6.95 24.15 2.09
N THR A 70 -7.35 24.06 0.82
CA THR A 70 -6.85 24.97 -0.21
C THR A 70 -7.76 26.18 -0.33
N LEU A 71 -9.02 26.03 0.08
CA LEU A 71 -10.06 27.06 0.03
C LEU A 71 -10.51 27.50 1.44
N PRO A 72 -10.87 28.79 1.63
CA PRO A 72 -11.49 29.27 2.85
C PRO A 72 -12.81 28.53 3.10
N GLY A 73 -12.93 27.82 4.24
CA GLY A 73 -14.12 27.05 4.60
C GLY A 73 -14.04 25.56 4.31
N GLU A 74 -12.96 25.09 3.67
CA GLU A 74 -12.71 23.67 3.48
C GLU A 74 -12.19 23.06 4.79
N ALA A 75 -12.81 21.96 5.24
CA ALA A 75 -12.41 21.29 6.47
C ALA A 75 -11.12 20.49 6.25
N ARG A 76 -10.26 20.44 7.27
CA ARG A 76 -9.12 19.51 7.26
C ARG A 76 -9.66 18.09 7.20
N ARG A 77 -9.30 17.35 6.15
CA ARG A 77 -9.63 15.94 5.96
C ARG A 77 -8.41 15.10 6.31
N ARG A 78 -8.61 14.06 7.13
CA ARG A 78 -7.63 12.99 7.29
C ARG A 78 -8.14 11.82 6.47
N ASP A 79 -7.45 11.53 5.38
CA ASP A 79 -7.72 10.35 4.58
C ASP A 79 -6.77 9.26 5.04
N GLN A 80 -7.36 8.18 5.57
CA GLN A 80 -6.61 7.00 5.98
C GLN A 80 -6.90 5.88 4.98
N LEU A 81 -5.83 5.44 4.34
CA LEU A 81 -5.85 4.42 3.31
C LEU A 81 -5.06 3.22 3.82
N MET A 82 -5.66 2.04 3.81
CA MET A 82 -5.00 0.77 4.19
C MET A 82 -5.23 -0.25 3.09
N TRP A 83 -4.19 -0.99 2.69
CA TRP A 83 -4.35 -2.02 1.66
C TRP A 83 -3.47 -3.25 1.89
N ASN A 84 -3.97 -4.40 1.45
CA ASN A 84 -3.26 -5.67 1.40
C ASN A 84 -3.61 -6.39 0.09
N THR A 85 -2.73 -7.27 -0.37
CA THR A 85 -3.02 -8.16 -1.51
C THR A 85 -3.17 -9.57 -0.98
N LEU A 86 -4.33 -10.17 -1.17
CA LEU A 86 -4.64 -11.53 -0.80
C LEU A 86 -4.37 -12.47 -1.97
N SER A 87 -3.71 -13.59 -1.71
CA SER A 87 -3.62 -14.73 -2.63
C SER A 87 -4.65 -15.78 -2.22
N ILE A 88 -5.45 -16.24 -3.17
CA ILE A 88 -6.36 -17.37 -3.01
C ILE A 88 -5.80 -18.54 -3.80
N GLN A 89 -5.34 -19.54 -3.08
CA GLN A 89 -4.72 -20.73 -3.65
C GLN A 89 -5.67 -21.92 -3.49
N TYR A 90 -6.18 -22.47 -4.59
CA TYR A 90 -7.18 -23.54 -4.54
C TYR A 90 -6.57 -24.90 -4.19
N ASN A 91 -5.29 -25.12 -4.54
CA ASN A 91 -4.53 -26.32 -4.18
C ASN A 91 -3.55 -26.02 -3.04
N ALA A 92 -3.80 -26.54 -1.84
CA ALA A 92 -3.01 -26.21 -0.65
C ALA A 92 -1.51 -26.57 -0.70
N LEU A 93 -1.04 -27.33 -1.71
CA LEU A 93 0.35 -27.79 -1.80
C LEU A 93 1.23 -27.00 -2.78
N ILE A 94 0.66 -26.44 -3.85
CA ILE A 94 1.40 -25.84 -4.96
C ILE A 94 0.71 -24.55 -5.39
N GLU A 95 1.48 -23.47 -5.56
CA GLU A 95 1.01 -22.22 -6.16
C GLU A 95 0.98 -22.39 -7.68
N GLU A 96 -0.19 -22.30 -8.30
CA GLU A 96 -0.42 -22.52 -9.73
C GLU A 96 -0.69 -21.21 -10.46
N GLU A 97 -0.55 -21.20 -11.79
CA GLU A 97 -0.80 -19.99 -12.61
C GLU A 97 -2.26 -19.48 -12.49
N PHE A 98 -3.18 -20.33 -12.03
CA PHE A 98 -4.59 -19.99 -11.81
C PHE A 98 -4.88 -19.38 -10.43
N ASP A 99 -3.87 -19.21 -9.58
CA ASP A 99 -4.06 -18.58 -8.27
C ASP A 99 -4.39 -17.09 -8.43
N GLU A 100 -5.43 -16.66 -7.72
CA GLU A 100 -6.00 -15.33 -7.90
C GLU A 100 -5.48 -14.38 -6.82
N HIS A 101 -5.00 -13.21 -7.23
CA HIS A 101 -4.56 -12.16 -6.33
C HIS A 101 -5.56 -11.00 -6.28
N TYR A 102 -6.11 -10.74 -5.10
CA TYR A 102 -7.09 -9.69 -4.86
C TYR A 102 -6.50 -8.59 -3.98
N ARG A 103 -6.46 -7.36 -4.49
CA ARG A 103 -6.10 -6.21 -3.66
C ARG A 103 -7.32 -5.71 -2.91
N VAL A 104 -7.30 -5.85 -1.58
CA VAL A 104 -8.29 -5.26 -0.68
C VAL A 104 -7.78 -3.91 -0.18
N THR A 105 -8.63 -2.88 -0.31
CA THR A 105 -8.30 -1.50 0.04
C THR A 105 -9.42 -0.93 0.91
N CYS A 106 -9.04 -0.36 2.04
CA CYS A 106 -9.89 0.37 2.97
C CYS A 106 -9.57 1.87 2.87
N GLU A 107 -10.57 2.66 2.52
CA GLU A 107 -10.47 4.12 2.43
C GLU A 107 -11.38 4.76 3.48
N TYR A 108 -10.80 5.57 4.36
CA TYR A 108 -11.52 6.39 5.33
C TYR A 108 -11.62 7.82 4.86
N GLY A 109 -12.86 8.31 4.73
CA GLY A 109 -13.15 9.73 4.67
C GLY A 109 -13.45 10.27 6.07
N SER A 110 -12.55 11.11 6.57
CA SER A 110 -12.55 11.80 7.88
C SER A 110 -13.86 11.98 8.68
N ASP A 111 -13.71 11.81 9.99
CA ASP A 111 -14.54 12.36 11.06
C ASP A 111 -14.75 13.89 10.93
N PHE A 112 -16.00 14.32 11.03
CA PHE A 112 -16.39 15.73 11.04
C PHE A 112 -16.13 16.35 12.43
N TRP A 113 -14.92 16.87 12.68
CA TRP A 113 -14.71 17.81 13.78
C TRP A 113 -15.22 19.20 13.36
N LYS A 114 -16.52 19.46 13.45
CA LYS A 114 -17.02 20.84 13.45
C LYS A 114 -16.53 21.52 14.72
N THR A 115 -15.36 22.13 14.67
CA THR A 115 -14.88 22.97 15.77
C THR A 115 -15.79 24.20 15.81
N VAL A 116 -16.66 24.29 16.83
CA VAL A 116 -17.43 25.51 17.10
C VAL A 116 -16.45 26.52 17.67
N THR A 117 -15.90 27.37 16.81
CA THR A 117 -14.99 28.44 17.22
C THR A 117 -15.80 29.58 17.82
N PHE A 118 -15.78 29.74 19.14
CA PHE A 118 -16.16 31.02 19.76
C PHE A 118 -15.11 32.07 19.38
N PRO A 119 -15.49 33.31 19.03
CA PRO A 119 -14.53 34.33 18.60
C PRO A 119 -13.56 34.61 19.74
N THR A 120 -12.30 34.20 19.57
CA THR A 120 -11.24 34.52 20.51
C THR A 120 -10.62 35.86 20.12
N VAL A 121 -10.53 36.75 21.12
CA VAL A 121 -9.95 38.08 21.03
C VAL A 121 -8.49 37.97 20.57
N ASN A 122 -8.12 38.76 19.56
CA ASN A 122 -6.77 38.80 19.00
C ASN A 122 -5.76 39.22 20.07
N VAL A 123 -4.79 38.34 20.35
CA VAL A 123 -3.53 38.72 20.99
C VAL A 123 -2.42 38.39 20.00
N GLU A 124 -1.78 39.43 19.52
CA GLU A 124 -0.71 39.39 18.53
C GLU A 124 0.55 38.80 19.18
N VAL A 125 0.87 37.55 18.85
CA VAL A 125 2.14 36.91 19.17
C VAL A 125 3.01 36.90 17.93
N ASN A 126 4.00 37.78 17.94
CA ASN A 126 5.04 37.85 16.93
C ASN A 126 6.00 36.66 17.15
N THR A 127 5.82 35.56 16.42
CA THR A 127 6.72 34.40 16.47
C THR A 127 7.13 33.94 15.08
N GLY A 128 8.41 34.16 14.80
CA GLY A 128 9.31 33.51 13.83
C GLY A 128 8.74 32.77 12.62
N SER A 129 9.19 33.18 11.44
CA SER A 129 8.91 32.49 10.17
C SER A 129 9.43 31.04 10.19
N PRO A 130 8.58 30.02 9.91
CA PRO A 130 9.05 28.64 9.85
C PRO A 130 9.81 28.39 8.55
N VAL A 131 11.09 28.01 8.65
CA VAL A 131 11.88 27.52 7.52
C VAL A 131 11.54 26.05 7.30
N VAL A 132 10.72 25.77 6.28
CA VAL A 132 10.36 24.40 5.88
C VAL A 132 11.46 23.84 4.97
N PHE A 133 12.11 22.76 5.40
CA PHE A 133 13.03 22.00 4.56
C PHE A 133 12.28 20.85 3.87
N THR A 134 11.85 21.06 2.63
CA THR A 134 11.34 19.97 1.78
C THR A 134 12.52 19.19 1.22
N ILE A 135 12.74 17.96 1.70
CA ILE A 135 13.68 17.03 1.08
C ILE A 135 12.95 16.43 -0.11
N ASN A 136 13.39 16.75 -1.33
CA ASN A 136 12.83 16.11 -2.53
C ASN A 136 13.19 14.62 -2.51
N PRO A 137 12.21 13.71 -2.72
CA PRO A 137 12.52 12.29 -2.86
C PRO A 137 13.45 12.06 -4.06
N PRO A 138 14.41 11.13 -3.97
CA PRO A 138 15.31 10.84 -5.07
C PRO A 138 14.52 10.35 -6.29
N GLN A 139 14.89 10.82 -7.47
CA GLN A 139 14.31 10.34 -8.72
C GLN A 139 14.93 8.98 -9.04
N CYS A 140 14.08 7.93 -9.06
CA CYS A 140 14.48 6.57 -9.42
C CYS A 140 13.87 6.19 -10.77
N GLN A 141 14.72 5.77 -11.72
CA GLN A 141 14.30 5.26 -13.01
C GLN A 141 14.80 3.82 -13.18
N MET A 142 13.88 2.92 -13.56
CA MET A 142 14.18 1.51 -13.79
C MET A 142 14.18 1.20 -15.29
N GLU A 143 15.14 0.40 -15.74
CA GLU A 143 15.33 0.00 -17.13
C GLU A 143 15.77 -1.46 -17.23
N ILE A 144 15.12 -2.25 -18.09
CA ILE A 144 15.49 -3.66 -18.33
C ILE A 144 16.24 -3.75 -19.67
N ARG A 145 17.37 -4.45 -19.67
CA ARG A 145 18.22 -4.70 -20.84
C ARG A 145 18.45 -6.17 -21.10
N ARG A 146 18.61 -6.55 -22.37
CA ARG A 146 19.01 -7.92 -22.77
C ARG A 146 20.51 -8.15 -22.61
N GLY A 147 20.87 -9.34 -22.15
CA GLY A 147 22.25 -9.77 -21.93
C GLY A 147 22.69 -9.64 -20.47
N PHE A 148 23.93 -10.03 -20.23
CA PHE A 148 24.59 -9.92 -18.93
C PHE A 148 25.29 -8.56 -18.81
N GLY A 149 24.82 -7.72 -17.89
CA GLY A 149 25.44 -6.43 -17.59
C GLY A 149 24.82 -5.23 -18.32
N ILE A 150 25.47 -4.08 -18.17
CA ILE A 150 24.89 -2.76 -18.49
C ILE A 150 24.98 -2.38 -19.98
N ALA A 151 25.70 -3.15 -20.79
CA ALA A 151 25.93 -2.91 -22.21
C ALA A 151 24.78 -3.41 -23.12
N GLY A 152 23.78 -4.06 -22.53
CA GLY A 152 22.63 -4.59 -23.26
C GLY A 152 21.78 -3.54 -23.97
N THR A 153 20.95 -3.98 -24.91
CA THR A 153 19.96 -3.12 -25.57
C THR A 153 18.69 -3.02 -24.71
N ARG A 154 18.02 -1.87 -24.77
CA ARG A 154 16.71 -1.66 -24.14
C ARG A 154 15.68 -2.59 -24.75
N THR A 155 14.94 -3.29 -23.91
CA THR A 155 13.83 -4.15 -24.35
C THR A 155 12.53 -3.35 -24.45
N SER A 156 11.87 -3.41 -25.61
CA SER A 156 10.57 -2.78 -25.85
C SER A 156 9.46 -3.78 -26.20
N GLY A 157 9.70 -5.08 -25.99
CA GLY A 157 8.79 -6.14 -26.42
C GLY A 157 8.94 -7.42 -25.57
N PRO A 158 8.10 -8.43 -25.82
CA PRO A 158 8.07 -9.67 -25.05
C PRO A 158 9.42 -10.39 -25.05
N VAL A 159 9.76 -10.97 -23.91
CA VAL A 159 11.01 -11.70 -23.64
C VAL A 159 10.70 -13.18 -23.52
N THR A 160 11.62 -14.03 -23.98
CA THR A 160 11.45 -15.49 -23.95
C THR A 160 12.10 -16.10 -22.72
N VAL A 161 11.56 -17.25 -22.28
CA VAL A 161 12.10 -18.00 -21.14
C VAL A 161 13.53 -18.45 -21.48
N GLY A 162 14.47 -18.11 -20.61
CA GLY A 162 15.90 -18.37 -20.80
C GLY A 162 16.71 -17.18 -21.33
N ASP A 163 16.06 -16.09 -21.72
CA ASP A 163 16.77 -14.86 -22.12
C ASP A 163 17.50 -14.25 -20.91
N PRO A 164 18.81 -13.99 -21.00
CA PRO A 164 19.51 -13.25 -19.96
C PRO A 164 19.04 -11.80 -19.96
N LEU A 165 18.57 -11.31 -18.81
CA LEU A 165 18.10 -9.94 -18.61
C LEU A 165 18.84 -9.28 -17.45
N THR A 166 19.12 -7.99 -17.60
CA THR A 166 19.74 -7.15 -16.58
C THR A 166 18.80 -5.99 -16.23
N LEU A 167 18.45 -5.85 -14.95
CA LEU A 167 17.71 -4.70 -14.42
C LEU A 167 18.69 -3.61 -13.99
N LEU A 168 18.54 -2.40 -14.54
CA LEU A 168 19.25 -1.21 -14.11
C LEU A 168 18.35 -0.28 -13.31
N ILE A 169 18.90 0.25 -12.22
CA ILE A 169 18.24 1.23 -11.37
C ILE A 169 19.11 2.49 -11.36
N HIS A 170 18.61 3.58 -11.96
CA HIS A 170 19.23 4.88 -11.94
C HIS A 170 18.67 5.69 -10.77
N MET A 171 19.54 6.11 -9.86
CA MET A 171 19.16 6.95 -8.73
C MET A 171 19.82 8.33 -8.88
N LYS A 172 19.01 9.39 -8.90
CA LYS A 172 19.49 10.78 -8.81
C LYS A 172 19.05 11.39 -7.48
N SER A 173 20.02 11.81 -6.67
CA SER A 173 19.80 12.52 -5.41
C SER A 173 20.31 13.96 -5.54
N GLU A 174 19.44 14.94 -5.34
CA GLU A 174 19.86 16.35 -5.25
C GLU A 174 20.16 16.70 -3.79
N LYS A 175 21.44 16.61 -3.41
CA LYS A 175 21.90 17.19 -2.14
C LYS A 175 22.00 18.70 -2.31
N ARG A 176 21.14 19.47 -1.63
CA ARG A 176 21.39 20.91 -1.44
C ARG A 176 22.59 21.08 -0.49
N PRO A 177 23.66 21.80 -0.87
CA PRO A 177 24.74 22.10 0.06
C PRO A 177 24.21 22.96 1.21
N LYS A 178 24.46 22.54 2.47
CA LYS A 178 24.30 23.41 3.64
C LYS A 178 25.29 24.56 3.49
N ALA A 179 24.80 25.76 3.17
CA ALA A 179 25.55 26.98 3.43
C ALA A 179 25.57 27.17 4.95
N MET A 180 26.72 26.89 5.57
CA MET A 180 27.00 27.31 6.94
C MET A 180 27.50 28.75 6.86
N ASN A 181 26.63 29.72 7.12
CA ASN A 181 27.06 31.09 7.37
C ASN A 181 27.08 31.30 8.88
N HIS A 182 28.26 31.65 9.40
CA HIS A 182 28.48 32.20 10.73
C HIS A 182 28.04 33.66 10.78
#